data_AF-A0A9X3GDW5-F1
#
_entry.id   AF-A0A9X3GDW5-F1
#
_cell.length_a   1.000
_cell.length_b   1.000
_cell.length_c   1.000
_cell.angle_alpha   90.00
_cell.angle_beta   90.00
_cell.angle_gamma   90.00
#
_symmetry.space_group_name_H-M   'P 1'
#
loop_
_entity.id
_entity.type
_entity.pdbx_description
1 polymer ?
#
loop_
_entity_poly.entity_id
_entity_poly.type
_entity_poly.pdbx_seq_one_letter_code
_entity_poly.pdbx_strand_id
1 'polypeptide(L)'
;MSRPTPALDGPAGAARGRLPDDAHDGFDRLTHAVLAAPGAGRPAALGAVLRGLLPGTAGVRWLHAEGLSPTSRAADLTAAHWLSLHEAWLAHERAPRAGGRAPGHGPRPDSRHGHAPGAQAIPRYY
;
A
#
# COMPACT_ATOMS: atom_id res chain seq x y z
N MET A 1 -0.92 -27.65 -20.07
CA MET A 1 -0.19 -26.68 -20.91
C MET A 1 0.56 -25.74 -19.98
N SER A 2 1.75 -26.16 -19.54
CA SER A 2 2.60 -25.41 -18.62
C SER A 2 3.15 -24.20 -19.35
N ARG A 3 2.70 -23.00 -18.98
CA ARG A 3 3.37 -21.79 -19.45
C ARG A 3 4.71 -21.72 -18.73
N PRO A 4 5.85 -21.53 -19.43
CA PRO A 4 7.10 -21.27 -18.77
C PRO A 4 6.95 -19.91 -18.08
N THR A 5 6.78 -19.92 -16.77
CA THR A 5 6.97 -18.73 -15.96
C THR A 5 8.39 -18.26 -16.22
N PRO A 6 8.62 -17.02 -16.68
CA PRO A 6 9.97 -16.53 -16.90
C PRO A 6 10.77 -16.80 -15.64
N ALA A 7 11.91 -17.49 -15.78
CA ALA A 7 12.76 -17.83 -14.66
C ALA A 7 13.08 -16.53 -13.92
N LEU A 8 12.62 -16.44 -12.67
CA LEU A 8 13.02 -15.38 -11.76
C LEU A 8 14.50 -15.63 -11.44
N ASP A 9 15.38 -15.23 -12.34
CA ASP A 9 16.82 -15.42 -12.14
C ASP A 9 17.34 -14.47 -11.03
N GLY A 10 18.27 -14.97 -10.23
CA GLY A 10 18.92 -14.21 -9.17
C GLY A 10 18.18 -14.19 -7.82
N PRO A 11 18.28 -13.11 -7.03
CA PRO A 11 17.80 -13.08 -5.64
C PRO A 11 16.28 -13.27 -5.50
N ALA A 12 15.49 -12.93 -6.52
CA ALA A 12 14.05 -13.14 -6.52
C ALA A 12 13.67 -14.64 -6.66
N GLY A 13 14.39 -15.41 -7.46
CA GLY A 13 14.19 -16.88 -7.55
C GLY A 13 14.60 -17.60 -6.27
N ALA A 14 15.69 -17.15 -5.63
CA ALA A 14 16.11 -17.67 -4.33
C ALA A 14 15.07 -17.40 -3.22
N ALA A 15 14.36 -16.26 -3.28
CA ALA A 15 13.24 -15.96 -2.39
C ALA A 15 12.04 -16.89 -2.69
N ARG A 16 11.67 -17.05 -3.96
CA ARG A 16 10.59 -17.97 -4.37
C ARG A 16 10.83 -19.40 -3.91
N GLY A 17 12.06 -19.90 -4.03
CA GLY A 17 12.42 -21.26 -3.59
C GLY A 17 12.30 -21.48 -2.07
N ARG A 18 12.16 -20.41 -1.28
CA ARG A 18 11.93 -20.48 0.19
C ARG A 18 10.45 -20.38 0.57
N LEU A 19 9.58 -20.04 -0.37
CA LEU A 19 8.14 -19.89 -0.13
C LEU A 19 7.39 -21.21 -0.40
N PRO A 20 6.29 -21.47 0.34
CA PRO A 20 5.38 -22.57 0.02
C PRO A 20 4.68 -22.33 -1.32
N ASP A 21 4.30 -23.41 -2.02
CA ASP A 21 3.67 -23.33 -3.35
C ASP A 21 2.44 -22.40 -3.41
N ASP A 22 1.60 -22.39 -2.37
CA ASP A 22 0.44 -21.49 -2.28
C ASP A 22 0.79 -19.99 -2.32
N ALA A 23 2.01 -19.62 -1.95
CA ALA A 23 2.49 -18.24 -1.97
C ALA A 23 3.18 -17.85 -3.29
N HIS A 24 3.47 -18.81 -4.17
CA HIS A 24 4.22 -18.55 -5.41
C HIS A 24 3.46 -17.64 -6.37
N ASP A 25 2.16 -17.86 -6.56
CA ASP A 25 1.34 -17.02 -7.45
C ASP A 25 1.27 -15.56 -6.98
N GLY A 26 1.13 -15.36 -5.66
CA GLY A 26 1.14 -14.04 -5.05
C GLY A 26 2.50 -13.35 -5.19
N PHE A 27 3.58 -14.10 -4.97
CA PHE A 27 4.95 -13.63 -5.12
C PHE A 27 5.25 -13.23 -6.58
N ASP A 28 4.89 -14.07 -7.55
CA ASP A 28 5.08 -13.79 -8.97
C ASP A 28 4.34 -12.53 -9.42
N ARG A 29 3.10 -12.35 -8.94
CA ARG A 29 2.31 -11.15 -9.23
C ARG A 29 2.99 -9.89 -8.70
N LEU A 30 3.50 -9.94 -7.46
CA LEU A 30 4.25 -8.85 -6.85
C LEU A 30 5.52 -8.54 -7.64
N THR A 31 6.35 -9.55 -7.92
CA THR A 31 7.61 -9.34 -8.62
C THR A 31 7.39 -8.83 -10.04
N HIS A 32 6.41 -9.36 -10.76
CA HIS A 32 6.03 -8.84 -12.07
C HIS A 32 5.59 -7.38 -11.98
N ALA A 33 4.78 -7.00 -10.99
CA ALA A 33 4.35 -5.61 -10.85
C ALA A 33 5.51 -4.65 -10.52
N VAL A 34 6.50 -5.11 -9.76
CA VAL A 34 7.70 -4.32 -9.43
C VAL A 34 8.64 -4.18 -10.64
N LEU A 35 8.84 -5.26 -11.40
CA LEU A 35 9.76 -5.28 -12.55
C LEU A 35 9.16 -4.68 -13.82
N ALA A 36 7.86 -4.81 -14.04
CA ALA A 36 7.16 -4.27 -15.21
C ALA A 36 6.88 -2.75 -15.09
N ALA A 37 7.19 -2.13 -13.95
CA ALA A 37 6.95 -0.72 -13.73
C ALA A 37 7.77 0.14 -14.72
N PRO A 38 7.12 0.90 -15.62
CA PRO A 38 7.81 1.69 -16.62
C PRO A 38 8.53 2.87 -15.95
N GLY A 39 9.84 2.99 -16.17
CA GLY A 39 10.61 4.18 -15.83
C GLY A 39 10.85 5.04 -17.07
N ALA A 40 10.91 6.36 -16.90
CA ALA A 40 11.22 7.31 -17.98
C ALA A 40 12.69 7.18 -18.43
N GLY A 41 13.04 6.09 -19.12
CA GLY A 41 14.38 5.82 -19.66
C GLY A 41 15.41 5.29 -18.67
N ARG A 42 15.04 5.00 -17.42
CA ARG A 42 15.91 4.43 -16.36
C ARG A 42 15.10 3.42 -15.53
N PRO A 43 15.72 2.40 -14.92
CA PRO A 43 15.01 1.51 -14.00
C PRO A 43 14.22 2.31 -12.96
N ALA A 44 12.94 1.98 -12.81
CA ALA A 44 12.03 2.70 -11.92
C ALA A 44 12.55 2.68 -10.48
N ALA A 45 12.47 3.82 -9.80
CA ALA A 45 12.83 3.93 -8.40
C ALA A 45 11.84 3.15 -7.53
N LEU A 46 12.36 2.33 -6.61
CA LEU A 46 11.55 1.45 -5.77
C LEU A 46 10.47 2.22 -4.99
N GLY A 47 10.79 3.42 -4.50
CA GLY A 47 9.84 4.26 -3.77
C GLY A 47 8.68 4.80 -4.62
N ALA A 48 8.84 4.90 -5.94
CA ALA A 48 7.73 5.27 -6.83
C ALA A 48 6.81 4.07 -7.11
N VAL A 49 7.42 2.91 -7.35
CA VAL A 49 6.71 1.65 -7.60
C VAL A 49 5.91 1.21 -6.38
N LEU A 50 6.53 1.24 -5.20
CA LEU A 50 5.87 0.86 -3.94
C LEU A 50 4.72 1.80 -3.56
N ARG A 51 4.75 3.08 -3.98
CA ARG A 51 3.60 3.98 -3.77
C ARG A 51 2.36 3.59 -4.57
N GLY A 52 2.53 2.89 -5.70
CA GLY A 52 1.42 2.33 -6.48
C GLY A 52 0.95 0.98 -5.95
N LEU A 53 1.83 0.21 -5.31
CA LEU A 53 1.53 -1.14 -4.80
C LEU A 53 1.02 -1.17 -3.37
N LEU A 54 1.53 -0.28 -2.51
CA LEU A 54 1.23 -0.24 -1.09
C LEU A 54 0.50 1.07 -0.74
N PRO A 55 -0.53 1.03 0.13
CA PRO A 55 -1.32 2.20 0.44
C PRO A 55 -0.52 3.25 1.23
N GLY A 56 -0.69 4.51 0.83
CA GLY A 56 -0.16 5.67 1.56
C GLY A 56 1.36 5.65 1.70
N THR A 57 1.84 5.62 2.94
CA THR A 57 3.27 5.65 3.26
C THR A 57 3.87 4.26 3.56
N ALA A 58 3.09 3.18 3.43
CA ALA A 58 3.54 1.83 3.78
C ALA A 58 4.81 1.42 3.01
N GLY A 59 4.87 1.70 1.71
CA GLY A 59 6.07 1.44 0.90
C GLY A 59 7.31 2.22 1.35
N VAL A 60 7.14 3.48 1.74
CA VAL A 60 8.24 4.32 2.24
C VAL A 60 8.69 3.87 3.64
N ARG A 61 7.74 3.50 4.51
CA ARG A 61 8.04 2.95 5.84
C ARG A 61 8.79 1.63 5.75
N TRP A 62 8.41 0.75 4.83
CA TRP A 62 9.12 -0.50 4.58
C TRP A 62 10.55 -0.24 4.08
N LEU A 63 10.73 0.67 3.11
CA LEU A 63 12.07 1.05 2.64
C LEU A 63 12.98 1.54 3.78
N HIS A 64 12.44 2.41 4.65
CA HIS A 64 13.18 2.88 5.83
C HIS A 64 13.51 1.76 6.83
N ALA A 65 12.59 0.82 7.04
CA ALA A 65 12.82 -0.31 7.95
C ALA A 65 13.92 -1.26 7.44
N GLU A 66 13.98 -1.47 6.12
CA GLU A 66 15.01 -2.29 5.45
C GLU A 66 16.31 -1.49 5.18
N GLY A 67 16.38 -0.21 5.57
CA GLY A 67 17.56 0.64 5.33
C GLY A 67 17.83 0.94 3.84
N LEU A 68 16.81 0.84 2.99
CA LEU A 68 16.89 1.05 1.55
C LEU A 68 16.59 2.50 1.17
N SER A 69 17.32 3.03 0.19
CA SER A 69 17.01 4.33 -0.38
C SER A 69 15.73 4.27 -1.22
N PRO A 70 14.86 5.30 -1.19
CA PRO A 70 13.70 5.37 -2.09
C PRO A 70 14.08 5.41 -3.57
N THR A 71 15.33 5.74 -3.89
CA THR A 71 15.91 5.69 -5.24
C THR A 71 16.59 4.37 -5.58
N SER A 72 16.63 3.40 -4.65
CA SER A 72 17.14 2.06 -4.93
C SER A 72 16.34 1.39 -6.04
N ARG A 73 16.91 0.34 -6.63
CA ARG A 73 16.28 -0.40 -7.73
C ARG A 73 15.89 -1.79 -7.27
N ALA A 74 14.93 -2.39 -7.97
CA ALA A 74 14.52 -3.77 -7.71
C ALA A 74 15.69 -4.76 -7.86
N ALA A 75 16.68 -4.45 -8.71
CA ALA A 75 17.88 -5.24 -8.90
C ALA A 75 18.83 -5.25 -7.68
N ASP A 76 18.75 -4.23 -6.80
CA ASP A 76 19.56 -4.16 -5.57
C ASP A 76 18.92 -4.96 -4.42
N LEU A 77 17.72 -5.50 -4.61
CA LEU A 77 17.04 -6.27 -3.58
C LEU A 77 17.66 -7.66 -3.42
N THR A 78 17.97 -8.01 -2.17
CA THR A 78 18.39 -9.36 -1.80
C THR A 78 17.17 -10.28 -1.69
N ALA A 79 17.41 -11.59 -1.60
CA ALA A 79 16.35 -12.57 -1.38
C ALA A 79 15.55 -12.29 -0.09
N ALA A 80 16.21 -11.80 0.97
CA ALA A 80 15.56 -11.44 2.21
C ALA A 80 14.62 -10.24 2.05
N HIS A 81 15.05 -9.20 1.31
CA HIS A 81 14.19 -8.04 1.04
C HIS A 81 12.96 -8.43 0.22
N TRP A 82 13.09 -9.35 -0.75
CA TRP A 82 11.94 -9.85 -1.52
C TRP A 82 10.91 -10.58 -0.65
N LEU A 83 11.36 -11.39 0.32
CA LEU A 83 10.49 -12.07 1.27
C LEU A 83 9.79 -11.09 2.21
N SER A 84 10.54 -10.17 2.82
CA SER A 84 10.00 -9.10 3.69
C SER A 84 8.97 -8.25 2.94
N LEU A 85 9.24 -7.90 1.68
CA LEU A 85 8.29 -7.15 0.85
C LEU A 85 7.01 -7.94 0.59
N HIS A 86 7.13 -9.24 0.30
CA HIS A 86 5.98 -10.11 0.07
C HIS A 86 5.09 -10.24 1.30
N GLU A 87 5.67 -10.40 2.48
CA GLU A 87 4.93 -10.41 3.75
C GLU A 87 4.22 -9.08 4.01
N ALA A 88 4.89 -7.95 3.80
CA ALA A 88 4.30 -6.63 3.94
C ALA A 88 3.11 -6.44 2.97
N TRP A 89 3.28 -6.85 1.72
CA TRP A 89 2.21 -6.80 0.71
C TRP A 89 1.02 -7.69 1.08
N LEU A 90 1.26 -8.93 1.53
CA LEU A 90 0.21 -9.83 2.00
C LEU A 90 -0.51 -9.31 3.25
N ALA A 91 0.19 -8.63 4.16
CA ALA A 91 -0.43 -7.99 5.31
C ALA A 91 -1.42 -6.90 4.87
N HIS A 92 -1.13 -6.18 3.78
CA HIS A 92 -1.98 -5.13 3.23
C HIS A 92 -3.08 -5.64 2.28
N GLU A 93 -2.87 -6.74 1.55
CA GLU A 93 -3.91 -7.40 0.76
C GLU A 93 -4.93 -8.13 1.64
N ARG A 94 -4.48 -8.79 2.72
CA ARG A 94 -5.36 -9.53 3.65
C ARG A 94 -6.02 -8.65 4.68
N ALA A 95 -5.44 -7.49 5.02
CA ALA A 95 -6.17 -6.51 5.80
C ALA A 95 -7.44 -6.17 5.02
N PRO A 96 -8.64 -6.35 5.61
CA PRO A 96 -9.83 -5.75 5.01
C PRO A 96 -9.47 -4.30 4.79
N ARG A 97 -9.59 -3.80 3.56
CA ARG A 97 -9.41 -2.37 3.27
C ARG A 97 -10.37 -1.65 4.20
N ALA A 98 -9.89 -1.27 5.38
CA ALA A 98 -10.62 -0.47 6.34
C ALA A 98 -10.89 0.81 5.57
N GLY A 99 -12.15 0.90 5.15
CA GLY A 99 -12.56 1.79 4.09
C GLY A 99 -12.21 3.21 4.47
N GLY A 100 -11.68 3.94 3.50
CA GLY A 100 -11.70 5.38 3.54
C GLY A 100 -10.75 5.99 4.56
N ARG A 101 -10.01 6.97 4.08
CA ARG A 101 -9.76 8.15 4.89
C ARG A 101 -11.12 8.74 5.28
N ALA A 102 -11.66 8.36 6.44
CA ALA A 102 -12.63 9.18 7.12
C ALA A 102 -11.84 10.30 7.82
N PRO A 103 -11.94 11.58 7.42
CA PRO A 103 -11.67 12.65 8.35
C PRO A 103 -12.80 12.60 9.38
N GLY A 104 -12.62 11.78 10.41
CA GLY A 104 -13.49 11.75 11.58
C GLY A 104 -13.36 13.05 12.35
N HIS A 105 -14.00 14.11 11.86
CA HIS A 105 -14.53 15.14 12.73
C HIS A 105 -15.64 14.44 13.52
N GLY A 106 -15.34 14.06 14.75
CA GLY A 106 -16.26 13.32 15.60
C GLY A 106 -17.60 14.06 15.72
N PRO A 107 -18.74 13.35 15.71
CA PRO A 107 -20.01 13.94 16.08
C PRO A 107 -19.93 14.29 17.57
N ARG A 108 -20.04 15.58 17.89
CA ARG A 108 -20.20 16.05 19.27
C ARG A 108 -21.50 15.42 19.83
N PRO A 109 -21.45 14.73 20.97
CA PRO A 109 -22.65 14.14 21.55
C PRO A 109 -23.59 15.23 22.08
N ASP A 110 -24.85 15.08 21.65
CA ASP A 110 -26.12 15.46 22.27
C ASP A 110 -26.10 16.45 23.44
N SER A 111 -26.70 17.62 23.22
CA SER A 111 -27.39 18.35 24.27
C SER A 111 -28.79 18.73 23.77
N ARG A 112 -29.67 17.74 23.74
CA ARG A 112 -30.98 17.77 24.39
C ARG A 112 -31.44 19.16 24.86
N HIS A 113 -32.14 19.89 23.99
CA HIS A 113 -33.34 20.63 24.40
C HIS A 113 -34.31 20.69 23.22
N GLY A 114 -35.33 19.85 23.32
CA GLY A 114 -36.50 19.92 22.46
C GLY A 114 -37.38 21.09 22.84
N HIS A 115 -38.04 21.61 21.80
CA HIS A 115 -39.36 22.23 21.80
C HIS A 115 -39.56 23.64 22.37
N ALA A 116 -39.76 24.60 21.47
CA ALA A 116 -41.04 25.32 21.29
C ALA A 116 -41.03 26.14 19.97
N PRO A 117 -41.95 25.91 19.02
CA PRO A 117 -42.20 26.82 17.92
C PRO A 117 -43.20 27.88 18.40
N GLY A 118 -42.76 29.12 18.56
CA GLY A 118 -43.68 30.21 18.86
C GLY A 118 -43.02 31.42 19.49
N ALA A 119 -42.64 32.40 18.66
CA ALA A 119 -42.80 33.82 18.96
C ALA A 119 -42.47 34.63 17.70
N GLN A 120 -43.46 35.37 17.22
CA GLN A 120 -43.40 36.27 16.09
C GLN A 120 -42.73 37.60 16.47
N ALA A 121 -42.14 38.27 15.46
CA ALA A 121 -41.80 39.71 15.36
C ALA A 121 -40.74 40.25 16.35
N ILE A 122 -39.83 41.16 15.99
CA ILE A 122 -40.02 42.49 15.37
C ILE A 122 -38.69 42.92 14.69
N PRO A 123 -38.69 43.63 13.54
CA PRO A 123 -37.50 44.28 13.01
C PRO A 123 -37.42 45.75 13.49
N ARG A 124 -36.22 46.21 13.88
CA ARG A 124 -35.87 47.65 13.87
C ARG A 124 -34.40 47.86 14.23
N TYR A 125 -33.63 48.46 13.32
CA TYR A 125 -32.51 49.32 13.68
C TYR A 125 -32.70 50.67 12.96
N TYR A 126 -32.45 51.72 13.74
CA TYR A 126 -32.44 53.14 13.38
C TYR A 126 -31.24 53.48 12.51
#